data_AF-A0A124FXB2-F1
#
_entry.id   AF-A0A124FXB2-F1
#
_cell.length_a   1.000
_cell.length_b   1.000
_cell.length_c   1.000
_cell.angle_alpha   90.00
_cell.angle_beta   90.00
_cell.angle_gamma   90.00
#
_symmetry.space_group_name_H-M   'P 1'
#
loop_
_entity.id
_entity.type
_entity.pdbx_description
1 polymer ?
#
loop_
_entity_poly.entity_id
_entity_poly.type
_entity_poly.pdbx_seq_one_letter_code
_entity_poly.pdbx_strand_id
1 'polypeptide(L)'
;MAKEEGTQIAYHKNVIEFVAVAAELCHFLESEEEMERKEWVERMLRLLALLYLKALMLPEVEMVNEELPPTFVREEDYLRVASRISEVMGEEDIYLDVFVDEMKYSDRPISAFVSENLADLYQDIRNFVSVYQFELTNQMQDALAICRENFLLYWGQKLVNVLRPLHAFKCRVEESGTDEDAENLKMDELWD
;
A
#
# COMPACT_ATOMS: atom_id res chain seq x y z
N MET A 1 -25.17 -2.17 -26.76
CA MET A 1 -25.27 -1.35 -25.53
C MET A 1 -24.18 -1.73 -24.52
N ALA A 2 -24.04 -2.99 -24.09
CA ALA A 2 -22.95 -3.40 -23.17
C ALA A 2 -21.51 -3.07 -23.62
N LYS A 3 -21.23 -3.04 -24.93
CA LYS A 3 -19.89 -2.76 -25.48
C LYS A 3 -19.45 -1.28 -25.36
N GLU A 4 -20.39 -0.35 -25.21
CA GLU A 4 -20.10 1.09 -25.04
C GLU A 4 -19.93 1.47 -23.57
N GLU A 5 -20.66 0.81 -22.66
CA GLU A 5 -20.59 1.07 -21.21
C GLU A 5 -19.25 0.65 -20.61
N GLY A 6 -18.72 -0.52 -20.99
CA GLY A 6 -17.40 -0.98 -20.52
C GLY A 6 -16.24 -0.07 -20.94
N THR A 7 -16.35 0.52 -22.14
CA THR A 7 -15.37 1.49 -22.65
C THR A 7 -15.33 2.77 -21.83
N GLN A 8 -16.39 3.14 -21.11
CA GLN A 8 -16.39 4.35 -20.28
C GLN A 8 -15.84 4.12 -18.86
N ILE A 9 -16.00 2.92 -18.29
CA ILE A 9 -15.64 2.65 -16.90
C ILE A 9 -14.13 2.75 -16.68
N ALA A 10 -13.33 2.18 -17.58
CA ALA A 10 -11.87 2.20 -17.46
C ALA A 10 -11.27 3.62 -17.47
N TYR A 11 -11.98 4.61 -18.03
CA TYR A 11 -11.60 6.03 -18.07
C TYR A 11 -12.46 6.91 -17.15
N HIS A 12 -13.25 6.32 -16.25
CA HIS A 12 -14.02 7.07 -15.27
C HIS A 12 -13.07 7.89 -14.39
N LYS A 13 -13.48 9.11 -13.99
CA LYS A 13 -12.63 10.03 -13.21
C LYS A 13 -12.01 9.37 -11.97
N ASN A 14 -12.82 8.65 -11.19
CA ASN A 14 -12.34 7.96 -9.98
C ASN A 14 -11.32 6.87 -10.30
N VAL A 15 -11.45 6.20 -11.46
CA VAL A 15 -10.52 5.16 -11.91
C VAL A 15 -9.19 5.80 -12.30
N ILE A 16 -9.21 6.90 -13.06
CA ILE A 16 -7.99 7.65 -13.43
C ILE A 16 -7.26 8.15 -12.17
N GLU A 17 -8.00 8.71 -11.21
CA GLU A 17 -7.44 9.17 -9.94
C GLU A 17 -6.86 8.01 -9.12
N PHE A 18 -7.49 6.84 -9.11
CA PHE A 18 -6.96 5.64 -8.47
C PHE A 18 -5.68 5.15 -9.17
N VAL A 19 -5.68 5.07 -10.50
CA VAL A 19 -4.52 4.66 -11.31
C VAL A 19 -3.31 5.56 -11.03
N ALA A 20 -3.52 6.87 -10.92
CA ALA A 20 -2.45 7.82 -10.60
C ALA A 20 -1.81 7.52 -9.24
N VAL A 21 -2.63 7.26 -8.20
CA VAL A 21 -2.15 6.94 -6.85
C VAL A 21 -1.50 5.55 -6.79
N ALA A 22 -2.07 4.57 -7.48
CA ALA A 22 -1.52 3.23 -7.62
C ALA A 22 -0.14 3.25 -8.30
N ALA A 23 0.01 4.03 -9.38
CA ALA A 23 1.28 4.18 -10.08
C ALA A 23 2.34 4.88 -9.20
N GLU A 24 1.94 5.94 -8.48
CA GLU A 24 2.84 6.61 -7.52
C GLU A 24 3.28 5.67 -6.39
N LEU A 25 2.38 4.82 -5.87
CA LEU A 25 2.75 3.81 -4.87
C LEU A 25 3.77 2.80 -5.42
N CYS A 26 3.53 2.28 -6.64
CA CYS A 26 4.48 1.37 -7.29
C CYS A 26 5.84 2.04 -7.44
N HIS A 27 5.87 3.26 -7.98
CA HIS A 27 7.09 4.02 -8.16
C HIS A 27 7.83 4.24 -6.84
N PHE A 28 7.12 4.59 -5.76
CA PHE A 28 7.72 4.80 -4.45
C PHE A 28 8.34 3.51 -3.87
N LEU A 29 7.65 2.38 -4.01
CA LEU A 29 8.11 1.07 -3.54
C LEU A 29 9.29 0.53 -4.37
N GLU A 30 9.30 0.80 -5.67
CA GLU A 30 10.35 0.38 -6.62
C GLU A 30 11.58 1.28 -6.61
N SER A 31 11.48 2.50 -6.07
CA SER A 31 12.61 3.45 -5.99
C SER A 31 13.81 2.82 -5.27
N GLU A 32 15.04 3.19 -5.64
CA GLU A 32 16.26 2.82 -4.90
C GLU A 32 16.83 4.00 -4.13
N GLU A 33 16.11 5.12 -4.08
CA GLU A 33 16.55 6.31 -3.36
C GLU A 33 16.60 6.03 -1.85
N GLU A 34 17.75 6.38 -1.25
CA GLU A 34 17.92 6.39 0.20
C GLU A 34 17.07 7.52 0.80
N MET A 35 16.33 7.18 1.84
CA MET A 35 15.42 8.09 2.54
C MET A 35 15.44 7.78 4.03
N GLU A 36 15.38 8.81 4.87
CA GLU A 36 15.29 8.59 6.31
C GLU A 36 14.00 7.84 6.66
N ARG A 37 14.09 6.89 7.61
CA ARG A 37 12.93 6.07 8.03
C ARG A 37 11.71 6.91 8.38
N LYS A 38 11.89 8.03 9.09
CA LYS A 38 10.80 8.94 9.46
C LYS A 38 10.09 9.49 8.22
N GLU A 39 10.85 10.03 7.26
CA GLU A 39 10.32 10.57 6.01
C GLU A 39 9.62 9.48 5.20
N TRP A 40 10.23 8.30 5.11
CA TRP A 40 9.65 7.16 4.39
C TRP A 40 8.32 6.74 4.98
N VAL A 41 8.23 6.60 6.32
CA VAL A 41 6.98 6.24 7.01
C VAL A 41 5.91 7.30 6.82
N GLU A 42 6.25 8.59 6.89
CA GLU A 42 5.29 9.67 6.64
C GLU A 42 4.73 9.65 5.22
N ARG A 43 5.60 9.44 4.22
CA ARG A 43 5.18 9.35 2.82
C ARG A 43 4.32 8.10 2.59
N MET A 44 4.71 6.96 3.15
CA MET A 44 3.94 5.72 3.06
C MET A 44 2.55 5.85 3.70
N LEU A 45 2.44 6.44 4.90
CA LEU A 45 1.16 6.70 5.56
C LEU A 45 0.20 7.50 4.67
N ARG A 46 0.70 8.58 4.03
CA ARG A 46 -0.11 9.42 3.14
C ARG A 46 -0.53 8.68 1.88
N LEU A 47 0.39 7.94 1.26
CA LEU A 47 0.12 7.15 0.05
C LEU A 47 -0.90 6.04 0.31
N LEU A 48 -0.74 5.26 1.38
CA LEU A 48 -1.68 4.19 1.73
C LEU A 48 -3.07 4.75 2.08
N ALA A 49 -3.14 5.83 2.87
CA ALA A 49 -4.43 6.45 3.20
C ALA A 49 -5.16 6.97 1.95
N LEU A 50 -4.42 7.58 1.01
CA LEU A 50 -4.98 8.07 -0.24
C LEU A 50 -5.39 6.91 -1.16
N LEU A 51 -4.56 5.86 -1.27
CA LEU A 51 -4.86 4.66 -2.06
C LEU A 51 -6.16 4.01 -1.58
N TYR A 52 -6.30 3.84 -0.26
CA TYR A 52 -7.51 3.28 0.36
C TYR A 52 -8.75 4.11 0.03
N LEU A 53 -8.67 5.44 0.18
CA LEU A 53 -9.76 6.35 -0.17
C LEU A 53 -10.14 6.23 -1.65
N LYS A 54 -9.15 6.18 -2.56
CA LYS A 54 -9.41 6.06 -3.99
C LYS A 54 -10.00 4.69 -4.36
N ALA A 55 -9.58 3.62 -3.71
CA ALA A 55 -10.14 2.29 -3.89
C ALA A 55 -11.64 2.24 -3.50
N LEU A 56 -12.02 2.89 -2.39
CA LEU A 56 -13.42 3.01 -1.96
C LEU A 56 -14.29 3.79 -2.95
N MET A 57 -13.69 4.66 -3.76
CA MET A 57 -14.40 5.47 -4.76
C MET A 57 -14.51 4.80 -6.13
N LEU A 58 -13.94 3.60 -6.30
CA LEU A 58 -14.01 2.87 -7.56
C LEU A 58 -15.47 2.48 -7.87
N PRO A 59 -15.92 2.64 -9.12
CA PRO A 59 -17.24 2.18 -9.53
C PRO A 59 -17.34 0.66 -9.42
N GLU A 60 -18.56 0.15 -9.33
CA GLU A 60 -18.80 -1.27 -9.58
C GLU A 60 -18.42 -1.61 -11.02
N VAL A 61 -17.73 -2.73 -11.18
CA VAL A 61 -17.22 -3.20 -12.46
C VAL A 61 -17.14 -4.73 -12.42
N GLU A 62 -17.50 -5.34 -13.53
CA GLU A 62 -17.42 -6.79 -13.74
C GLU A 62 -16.42 -7.09 -14.86
N MET A 63 -15.84 -8.28 -14.82
CA MET A 63 -15.00 -8.76 -15.91
C MET A 63 -15.82 -8.95 -17.18
N VAL A 64 -15.21 -8.58 -18.31
CA VAL A 64 -15.72 -8.73 -19.66
C VAL A 64 -15.26 -10.05 -20.27
N ASN A 65 -14.02 -10.46 -19.98
CA ASN A 65 -13.45 -11.70 -20.49
C ASN A 65 -13.54 -12.83 -19.46
N GLU A 66 -13.56 -14.09 -19.94
CA GLU A 66 -13.46 -15.28 -19.08
C GLU A 66 -12.02 -15.52 -18.60
N GLU A 67 -11.03 -15.03 -19.37
CA GLU A 67 -9.62 -15.15 -19.04
C GLU A 67 -9.19 -14.06 -18.05
N LEU A 68 -8.38 -14.44 -17.06
CA LEU A 68 -7.80 -13.49 -16.13
C LEU A 68 -6.75 -12.61 -16.84
N PRO A 69 -6.64 -11.32 -16.47
CA PRO A 69 -5.57 -10.44 -16.92
C PRO A 69 -4.18 -11.01 -16.61
N PRO A 70 -3.18 -10.64 -17.42
CA PRO A 70 -1.81 -11.07 -17.19
C PRO A 70 -1.24 -10.54 -15.87
N THR A 71 -0.44 -11.36 -15.21
CA THR A 71 0.37 -10.99 -14.04
C THR A 71 1.79 -10.65 -14.48
N PHE A 72 2.38 -9.63 -13.86
CA PHE A 72 3.68 -9.07 -14.22
C PHE A 72 4.70 -9.18 -13.08
N VAL A 73 4.25 -9.09 -11.83
CA VAL A 73 5.11 -9.21 -10.66
C VAL A 73 5.60 -10.64 -10.54
N ARG A 74 6.92 -10.79 -10.49
CA ARG A 74 7.59 -12.07 -10.24
C ARG A 74 8.01 -12.17 -8.78
N GLU A 75 8.41 -13.38 -8.37
CA GLU A 75 8.98 -13.63 -7.05
C GLU A 75 10.19 -12.72 -6.77
N GLU A 76 11.05 -12.49 -7.77
CA GLU A 76 12.19 -11.58 -7.66
C GLU A 76 11.78 -10.12 -7.37
N ASP A 77 10.71 -9.64 -8.01
CA ASP A 77 10.18 -8.29 -7.78
C ASP A 77 9.56 -8.18 -6.38
N TYR A 78 8.78 -9.19 -5.99
CA TYR A 78 8.17 -9.30 -4.66
C TYR A 78 9.24 -9.27 -3.57
N LEU A 79 10.25 -10.14 -3.67
CA LEU A 79 11.33 -10.25 -2.68
C LEU A 79 12.17 -8.97 -2.61
N ARG A 80 12.43 -8.32 -3.74
CA ARG A 80 13.13 -7.02 -3.76
C ARG A 80 12.37 -5.96 -2.97
N VAL A 81 11.06 -5.84 -3.20
CA VAL A 81 10.21 -4.87 -2.48
C VAL A 81 10.13 -5.23 -0.99
N ALA A 82 9.88 -6.49 -0.65
CA ALA A 82 9.80 -6.94 0.73
C ALA A 82 11.11 -6.70 1.51
N SER A 83 12.26 -7.06 0.93
CA SER A 83 13.57 -6.85 1.55
C SER A 83 13.83 -5.38 1.83
N ARG A 84 13.58 -4.51 0.84
CA ARG A 84 13.78 -3.06 0.99
C ARG A 84 12.92 -2.49 2.11
N ILE A 85 11.65 -2.87 2.19
CA ILE A 85 10.76 -2.39 3.24
C ILE A 85 11.23 -2.88 4.61
N SER A 86 11.65 -4.14 4.71
CA SER A 86 12.16 -4.72 5.95
C SER A 86 13.44 -4.00 6.41
N GLU A 87 14.34 -3.66 5.48
CA GLU A 87 15.53 -2.84 5.76
C GLU A 87 15.17 -1.43 6.28
N VAL A 88 14.21 -0.76 5.64
CA VAL A 88 13.75 0.56 6.08
C VAL A 88 13.12 0.48 7.47
N MET A 89 12.25 -0.51 7.71
CA MET A 89 11.50 -0.65 8.96
C MET A 89 12.37 -1.17 10.12
N GLY A 90 13.34 -2.03 9.85
CA GLY A 90 14.18 -2.66 10.87
C GLY A 90 13.34 -3.38 11.92
N GLU A 91 13.56 -3.07 13.20
CA GLU A 91 12.83 -3.68 14.33
C GLU A 91 11.31 -3.37 14.31
N GLU A 92 10.90 -2.31 13.62
CA GLU A 92 9.49 -1.89 13.50
C GLU A 92 8.74 -2.63 12.38
N ASP A 93 9.42 -3.54 11.67
CA ASP A 93 8.79 -4.37 10.63
C ASP A 93 7.78 -5.35 11.22
N ILE A 94 7.98 -5.78 12.47
CA ILE A 94 7.13 -6.79 13.12
C ILE A 94 6.03 -6.12 13.94
N TYR A 95 4.79 -6.55 13.74
CA TYR A 95 3.68 -6.14 14.58
C TYR A 95 2.76 -7.31 14.91
N LEU A 96 1.99 -7.19 16.00
CA LEU A 96 1.00 -8.20 16.39
C LEU A 96 -0.32 -7.92 15.68
N ASP A 97 -0.79 -8.88 14.89
CA ASP A 97 -2.09 -8.87 14.22
C ASP A 97 -3.06 -9.80 14.96
N VAL A 98 -4.25 -9.27 15.26
CA VAL A 98 -5.34 -10.00 15.94
C VAL A 98 -6.54 -10.19 15.01
N PHE A 99 -6.48 -9.67 13.78
CA PHE A 99 -7.55 -9.74 12.78
C PHE A 99 -7.29 -10.81 11.71
N VAL A 100 -6.18 -11.54 11.80
CA VAL A 100 -5.91 -12.68 10.94
C VAL A 100 -6.81 -13.88 11.30
N ASP A 101 -7.30 -14.60 10.30
CA ASP A 101 -8.24 -15.72 10.50
C ASP A 101 -7.69 -16.82 11.42
N GLU A 102 -6.38 -17.01 11.40
CA GLU A 102 -5.62 -17.93 12.25
C GLU A 102 -5.76 -17.60 13.75
N MET A 103 -6.07 -16.35 14.10
CA MET A 103 -6.32 -15.93 15.49
C MET A 103 -7.53 -16.65 16.09
N LYS A 104 -8.50 -17.10 15.28
CA LYS A 104 -9.65 -17.88 15.76
C LYS A 104 -9.25 -19.17 16.47
N TYR A 105 -8.05 -19.68 16.20
CA TYR A 105 -7.52 -20.92 16.76
C TYR A 105 -6.20 -20.71 17.51
N SER A 106 -5.77 -19.46 17.72
CA SER A 106 -4.51 -19.13 18.38
C SER A 106 -4.74 -18.55 19.79
N ASP A 107 -4.00 -19.07 20.76
CA ASP A 107 -3.96 -18.54 22.14
C ASP A 107 -3.03 -17.32 22.28
N ARG A 108 -2.31 -16.94 21.21
CA ARG A 108 -1.37 -15.79 21.18
C ARG A 108 -1.59 -14.92 19.93
N PRO A 109 -1.39 -13.59 20.03
CA PRO A 109 -1.38 -12.72 18.85
C PRO A 109 -0.37 -13.22 17.81
N ILE A 110 -0.73 -13.11 16.54
CA ILE A 110 0.08 -13.62 15.43
C ILE A 110 1.00 -12.50 14.97
N SER A 111 2.29 -12.80 14.85
CA SER A 111 3.26 -11.86 14.28
C SER A 111 3.01 -11.70 12.79
N ALA A 112 2.90 -10.46 12.34
CA ALA A 112 2.83 -10.08 10.94
C ALA A 112 3.94 -9.08 10.63
N PHE A 113 4.29 -8.98 9.34
CA PHE A 113 5.36 -8.11 8.87
C PHE A 113 4.79 -6.98 8.02
N VAL A 114 5.27 -5.75 8.23
CA VAL A 114 4.91 -4.59 7.41
C VAL A 114 5.40 -4.81 5.98
N SER A 115 6.62 -5.34 5.83
CA SER A 115 7.24 -5.71 4.56
C SER A 115 6.41 -6.69 3.74
N GLU A 116 5.98 -7.79 4.35
CA GLU A 116 5.14 -8.81 3.70
C GLU A 116 3.80 -8.23 3.25
N ASN A 117 3.08 -7.55 4.16
CA ASN A 117 1.77 -6.99 3.83
C ASN A 117 1.84 -5.92 2.73
N LEU A 118 2.90 -5.10 2.72
CA LEU A 118 3.10 -4.12 1.66
C LEU A 118 3.55 -4.76 0.34
N ALA A 119 4.33 -5.83 0.37
CA ALA A 119 4.72 -6.57 -0.83
C ALA A 119 3.52 -7.31 -1.47
N ASP A 120 2.64 -7.88 -0.64
CA ASP A 120 1.38 -8.47 -1.09
C ASP A 120 0.46 -7.45 -1.75
N LEU A 121 0.30 -6.29 -1.11
CA LEU A 121 -0.45 -5.17 -1.67
C LEU A 121 0.17 -4.70 -2.98
N TYR A 122 1.50 -4.55 -3.01
CA TYR A 122 2.24 -4.16 -4.20
C TYR A 122 2.00 -5.13 -5.37
N GLN A 123 1.93 -6.43 -5.11
CA GLN A 123 1.69 -7.42 -6.16
C GLN A 123 0.40 -7.14 -6.95
N ASP A 124 -0.72 -6.93 -6.24
CA ASP A 124 -2.00 -6.60 -6.87
C ASP A 124 -1.97 -5.27 -7.61
N ILE A 125 -1.50 -4.22 -6.94
CA ILE A 125 -1.49 -2.87 -7.47
C ILE A 125 -0.58 -2.77 -8.69
N ARG A 126 0.60 -3.40 -8.64
CA ARG A 126 1.57 -3.36 -9.74
C ARG A 126 1.10 -4.16 -10.95
N ASN A 127 0.46 -5.31 -10.73
CA ASN A 127 -0.18 -6.09 -11.81
C ASN A 127 -1.27 -5.27 -12.50
N PHE A 128 -2.14 -4.64 -11.72
CA PHE A 128 -3.17 -3.73 -12.22
C PHE A 128 -2.57 -2.58 -13.05
N VAL A 129 -1.57 -1.86 -12.50
CA VAL A 129 -0.91 -0.74 -13.19
C VAL A 129 -0.24 -1.20 -14.48
N SER A 130 0.40 -2.38 -14.50
CA SER A 130 0.98 -2.94 -15.74
C SER A 130 -0.05 -3.13 -16.84
N VAL A 131 -1.23 -3.69 -16.53
CA VAL A 131 -2.27 -3.92 -17.54
C VAL A 131 -2.75 -2.58 -18.13
N TYR A 132 -2.86 -1.54 -17.29
CA TYR A 132 -3.27 -0.21 -17.73
C TYR A 132 -2.31 0.45 -18.72
N GLN A 133 -1.02 0.06 -18.74
CA GLN A 133 -0.03 0.59 -19.68
C GLN A 133 -0.24 0.14 -21.12
N PHE A 134 -0.99 -0.94 -21.35
CA PHE A 134 -1.27 -1.45 -22.70
C PHE A 134 -2.45 -0.76 -23.39
N GLU A 135 -3.24 0.03 -22.64
CA GLU A 135 -4.41 0.77 -23.14
C GLU A 135 -5.46 -0.11 -23.85
N LEU A 136 -5.48 -1.40 -23.53
CA LEU A 136 -6.47 -2.36 -24.03
C LEU A 136 -7.70 -2.34 -23.13
N THR A 137 -8.71 -1.57 -23.53
CA THR A 137 -9.90 -1.25 -22.73
C THR A 137 -10.52 -2.44 -22.01
N ASN A 138 -10.74 -3.58 -22.68
CA ASN A 138 -11.33 -4.75 -22.02
C ASN A 138 -10.42 -5.31 -20.92
N GLN A 139 -9.11 -5.42 -21.17
CA GLN A 139 -8.16 -5.91 -20.18
C GLN A 139 -8.02 -4.92 -19.00
N MET A 140 -8.09 -3.62 -19.27
CA MET A 140 -8.11 -2.59 -18.23
C MET A 140 -9.33 -2.76 -17.32
N GLN A 141 -10.51 -3.00 -17.90
CA GLN A 141 -11.73 -3.25 -17.13
C GLN A 141 -11.62 -4.50 -16.27
N ASP A 142 -11.10 -5.60 -16.84
CA ASP A 142 -10.92 -6.86 -16.10
C ASP A 142 -9.92 -6.71 -14.95
N ALA A 143 -8.79 -6.02 -15.20
CA ALA A 143 -7.80 -5.72 -14.18
C ALA A 143 -8.39 -4.83 -13.07
N LEU A 144 -9.24 -3.86 -13.42
CA LEU A 144 -9.95 -3.03 -12.44
C LEU A 144 -10.92 -3.87 -11.59
N ALA A 145 -11.66 -4.78 -12.22
CA ALA A 145 -12.59 -5.67 -11.53
C ALA A 145 -11.87 -6.55 -10.50
N ILE A 146 -10.78 -7.20 -10.91
CA ILE A 146 -9.97 -8.05 -10.02
C ILE A 146 -9.31 -7.23 -8.92
N CYS A 147 -8.70 -6.09 -9.25
CA CYS A 147 -8.06 -5.22 -8.26
C CYS A 147 -9.08 -4.76 -7.19
N ARG A 148 -10.30 -4.40 -7.61
CA ARG A 148 -11.40 -4.03 -6.70
C ARG A 148 -11.93 -5.22 -5.91
N GLU A 149 -12.04 -6.40 -6.50
CA GLU A 149 -12.45 -7.60 -5.79
C GLU A 149 -11.42 -7.97 -4.70
N ASN A 150 -10.14 -8.01 -5.06
CA ASN A 150 -9.03 -8.29 -4.16
C ASN A 150 -8.91 -7.25 -3.04
N PHE A 151 -9.33 -6.00 -3.29
CA PHE A 151 -9.40 -4.96 -2.25
C PHE A 151 -10.37 -5.36 -1.14
N LEU A 152 -11.56 -5.81 -1.53
CA LEU A 152 -12.62 -6.22 -0.62
C LEU A 152 -12.30 -7.57 0.06
N LEU A 153 -11.60 -8.46 -0.65
CA LEU A 153 -11.25 -9.78 -0.15
C LEU A 153 -10.05 -9.77 0.80
N TYR A 154 -8.98 -9.04 0.48
CA TYR A 154 -7.75 -9.10 1.28
C TYR A 154 -6.87 -7.85 1.31
N TRP A 155 -6.49 -7.22 0.19
CA TRP A 155 -5.43 -6.21 0.24
C TRP A 155 -5.88 -4.92 0.91
N GLY A 156 -7.18 -4.61 0.90
CA GLY A 156 -7.74 -3.51 1.67
C GLY A 156 -7.57 -3.70 3.18
N GLN A 157 -7.71 -4.94 3.67
CA GLN A 157 -7.45 -5.28 5.06
C GLN A 157 -5.96 -5.21 5.40
N LYS A 158 -5.08 -5.75 4.53
CA LYS A 158 -3.62 -5.64 4.68
C LYS A 158 -3.17 -4.18 4.77
N LEU A 159 -3.72 -3.31 3.93
CA LEU A 159 -3.45 -1.87 3.94
C LEU A 159 -3.73 -1.26 5.30
N VAL A 160 -4.95 -1.44 5.84
CA VAL A 160 -5.32 -0.83 7.13
C VAL A 160 -4.58 -1.46 8.30
N ASN A 161 -4.20 -2.74 8.19
CA ASN A 161 -3.37 -3.40 9.19
C ASN A 161 -1.97 -2.78 9.24
N VAL A 162 -1.40 -2.37 8.10
CA VAL A 162 -0.10 -1.68 7.99
C VAL A 162 -0.18 -0.21 8.42
N LEU A 163 -1.29 0.49 8.15
CA LEU A 163 -1.44 1.90 8.60
C LEU A 163 -1.26 2.04 10.12
N ARG A 164 -1.69 1.04 10.90
CA ARG A 164 -1.63 1.07 12.36
C ARG A 164 -0.20 1.08 12.92
N PRO A 165 0.70 0.12 12.63
CA PRO A 165 2.09 0.16 13.10
C PRO A 165 2.84 1.37 12.55
N LEU A 166 2.62 1.77 11.30
CA LEU A 166 3.24 2.98 10.74
C LEU A 166 2.81 4.24 11.50
N HIS A 167 1.52 4.37 11.84
CA HIS A 167 1.03 5.51 12.61
C HIS A 167 1.59 5.50 14.04
N ALA A 168 1.64 4.33 14.67
CA ALA A 168 2.22 4.18 16.00
C ALA A 168 3.70 4.59 16.02
N PHE A 169 4.47 4.19 15.00
CA PHE A 169 5.87 4.63 14.85
C PHE A 169 5.96 6.15 14.70
N LYS A 170 5.16 6.74 13.80
CA LYS A 170 5.15 8.19 13.58
C LYS A 170 4.89 8.97 14.88
N CYS A 171 3.88 8.57 15.66
CA CYS A 171 3.55 9.24 16.92
C CYS A 171 4.70 9.13 17.94
N ARG A 172 5.32 7.96 18.09
CA ARG A 172 6.47 7.78 18.99
C ARG A 172 7.64 8.67 18.60
N VAL A 173 7.92 8.82 17.32
CA VAL A 173 9.01 9.70 16.83
C VAL A 173 8.70 11.19 17.05
N GLU A 174 7.44 11.60 16.98
CA GLU A 174 7.04 12.98 17.31
C GLU A 174 7.18 13.26 18.82
N GLU A 175 6.82 12.29 19.67
CA GLU A 175 6.99 12.36 21.12
C GLU A 175 8.48 12.40 21.52
N SER A 176 9.32 11.53 20.95
CA SER A 176 10.75 11.52 21.28
C SER A 176 11.50 12.75 20.77
N GLY A 177 11.13 13.27 19.59
CA GLY A 177 11.73 14.48 19.05
C GLY A 177 11.41 15.74 19.86
N THR A 178 10.23 15.79 20.50
CA THR A 178 9.87 16.93 21.35
C THR A 178 10.66 16.96 22.66
N ASP A 179 11.08 15.81 23.20
CA ASP A 179 11.92 15.74 24.39
C ASP A 179 13.38 16.09 24.08
N GLU A 180 13.96 15.59 22.97
CA GLU A 180 15.33 15.92 22.55
C GLU A 180 15.49 17.41 22.18
N ASP A 181 14.51 17.99 21.46
CA ASP A 181 14.52 19.41 21.12
C ASP A 181 14.37 20.30 22.37
N ALA A 182 13.56 19.88 23.36
CA ALA A 182 13.39 20.59 24.62
C ALA A 182 14.63 20.48 25.53
N GLU A 183 15.35 19.37 25.51
CA GLU A 183 16.63 19.19 26.21
C GLU A 183 17.75 20.00 25.56
N ASN A 184 17.81 20.05 24.22
CA ASN A 184 18.77 20.87 23.49
C ASN A 184 18.53 22.38 23.72
N LEU A 185 17.29 22.84 23.68
CA LEU A 185 16.94 24.24 23.99
C LEU A 185 17.29 24.62 25.43
N LYS A 186 17.03 23.74 26.41
CA LYS A 186 17.45 23.95 27.81
C LYS A 186 18.95 23.95 27.97
N MET A 187 19.66 23.15 27.19
CA MET A 187 21.11 23.12 27.22
C MET A 187 21.65 24.44 26.66
N ASP A 188 21.19 24.91 25.50
CA ASP A 188 21.60 26.20 24.94
C ASP A 188 21.32 27.39 25.87
N GLU A 189 20.18 27.42 26.58
CA GLU A 189 19.87 28.44 27.61
C GLU A 189 20.76 28.36 28.88
N LEU A 190 21.44 27.25 29.12
CA LEU A 190 22.32 27.06 30.29
C LEU A 190 23.75 27.55 30.03
N TRP A 191 24.13 27.75 28.77
CA TRP A 191 25.47 28.23 28.36
C TRP A 191 25.50 29.73 28.00
N ASP A 192 24.35 30.42 28.08
CA ASP A 192 24.23 31.90 28.05
C ASP A 192 24.25 32.52 29.46
#